data_AF-A0A2S5BFC5-F1
#
_entry.id   AF-A0A2S5BFC5-F1
#
_cell.length_a   1.000
_cell.length_b   1.000
_cell.length_c   1.000
_cell.angle_alpha   90.00
_cell.angle_beta   90.00
_cell.angle_gamma   90.00
#
_symmetry.space_group_name_H-M   'P 1'
#
loop_
_entity.id
_entity.type
_entity.pdbx_description
1 polymer ?
#
loop_
_entity_poly.entity_id
_entity_poly.type
_entity_poly.pdbx_seq_one_letter_code
_entity_poly.pdbx_strand_id
1 'polypeptide(L)'
;MLSQQATRSAARRIRLAARFSTSSCASDAAAAQSEAEKAEGSIASVFSSLGGDAFVPLEQRFSELKKSIYSDGLIESWRSVLEHLERRTAEIREIGSKAIPQVSYKDVQAGLSQETTDSVKRVGTVVVHDAVPEPEAEAWKTQIKAYIAENRSLARGFPDDDPQVWELYNSVAQTQARTHPGLLSTQKWLLSLFHTSDPNSPVSISTPISYYDRLRMRHPGDSVFALGAHIDGGSLERWEDPGFRSCFRAILAGGSDPHVRHDPWDLTTRLSAKTDLYGGSGQCSVFRMFQGWTALSRTAPGEGTLQVFPDVNLATAYVMLRPFFKPRTGREGRLGFDDWELDLDSTVFPGSVKGKGESRCR
;
A
#
# COMPACT_ATOMS: atom_id res chain seq x y z
N MET A 1 56.81 33.45 -58.91
CA MET A 1 56.07 34.24 -59.91
C MET A 1 54.63 34.32 -59.42
N LEU A 2 54.23 35.40 -58.72
CA LEU A 2 53.47 36.56 -59.26
C LEU A 2 52.18 36.12 -59.98
N SER A 3 50.95 36.57 -59.68
CA SER A 3 50.47 37.74 -58.93
C SER A 3 49.02 37.54 -58.42
N GLN A 4 48.61 38.44 -57.52
CA GLN A 4 47.25 38.66 -57.01
C GLN A 4 46.27 39.17 -58.09
N GLN A 5 44.97 38.92 -57.92
CA GLN A 5 43.95 39.97 -57.67
C GLN A 5 42.54 39.38 -57.40
N ALA A 6 41.82 40.07 -56.52
CA ALA A 6 40.50 39.73 -55.99
C ALA A 6 39.36 40.31 -56.85
N THR A 7 38.13 39.76 -56.72
CA THR A 7 36.91 40.50 -56.28
C THR A 7 35.64 39.62 -56.31
N ARG A 8 34.66 40.03 -55.49
CA ARG A 8 33.45 39.35 -54.99
C ARG A 8 32.26 39.45 -55.97
N SER A 9 31.33 38.48 -55.94
CA SER A 9 29.88 38.78 -55.98
C SER A 9 28.95 37.62 -55.59
N ALA A 10 28.11 37.91 -54.59
CA ALA A 10 26.81 37.38 -54.17
C ALA A 10 26.24 36.04 -54.71
N ALA A 11 26.07 35.06 -53.81
CA ALA A 11 25.11 33.97 -53.95
C ALA A 11 23.86 34.23 -53.07
N ARG A 12 22.70 34.29 -53.72
CA ARG A 12 21.36 34.55 -53.18
C ARG A 12 20.84 33.32 -52.43
N ARG A 13 20.68 33.41 -51.09
CA ARG A 13 20.01 32.36 -50.28
C ARG A 13 18.49 32.45 -50.43
N ILE A 14 17.88 31.42 -50.98
CA ILE A 14 16.42 31.20 -50.94
C ILE A 14 16.07 30.69 -49.52
N ARG A 15 15.26 31.45 -48.77
CA ARG A 15 14.70 31.01 -47.49
C ARG A 15 13.37 30.30 -47.76
N LEU A 16 13.31 29.00 -47.47
CA LEU A 16 12.05 28.26 -47.41
C LEU A 16 11.45 28.48 -46.02
N ALA A 17 10.33 29.20 -45.94
CA ALA A 17 9.60 29.42 -44.69
C ALA A 17 8.66 28.23 -44.45
N ALA A 18 9.01 27.35 -43.51
CA ALA A 18 8.08 26.36 -42.97
C ALA A 18 7.13 27.05 -41.98
N ARG A 19 5.84 27.09 -42.32
CA ARG A 19 4.78 27.52 -41.40
C ARG A 19 4.49 26.37 -40.43
N PHE A 20 4.94 26.50 -39.19
CA PHE A 20 4.43 25.68 -38.09
C PHE A 20 3.09 26.27 -37.63
N SER A 21 2.02 25.51 -37.82
CA SER A 21 0.71 25.81 -37.24
C SER A 21 0.75 25.39 -35.78
N THR A 22 0.90 26.36 -34.87
CA THR A 22 0.72 26.13 -33.44
C THR A 22 -0.77 26.04 -33.14
N SER A 23 -1.27 24.81 -32.99
CA SER A 23 -2.56 24.58 -32.36
C SER A 23 -2.44 24.98 -30.90
N SER A 24 -3.11 26.08 -30.53
CA SER A 24 -3.30 26.47 -29.14
C SER A 24 -4.21 25.45 -28.48
N CYS A 25 -3.63 24.48 -27.79
CA CYS A 25 -4.35 23.72 -26.77
C CYS A 25 -4.51 24.68 -25.59
N ALA A 26 -5.72 25.20 -25.40
CA ALA A 26 -6.11 25.84 -24.16
C ALA A 26 -5.95 24.80 -23.04
N SER A 27 -4.89 24.95 -22.25
CA SER A 27 -4.77 24.24 -20.99
C SER A 27 -5.82 24.84 -20.06
N ASP A 28 -6.86 24.07 -19.75
CA ASP A 28 -7.66 24.30 -18.56
C ASP A 28 -6.71 24.23 -17.37
N ALA A 29 -6.30 25.40 -16.88
CA ALA A 29 -5.56 25.55 -15.65
C ALA A 29 -6.51 25.12 -14.52
N ALA A 30 -6.53 23.82 -14.22
CA ALA A 30 -7.00 23.35 -12.93
C ALA A 30 -6.24 24.16 -11.88
N ALA A 31 -6.99 24.94 -11.10
CA ALA A 31 -6.43 25.73 -10.01
C ALA A 31 -5.61 24.80 -9.12
N ALA A 32 -4.29 24.91 -9.18
CA ALA A 32 -3.41 24.27 -8.23
C ALA A 32 -3.76 24.88 -6.86
N GLN A 33 -4.53 24.14 -6.06
CA GLN A 33 -4.62 24.41 -4.65
C GLN A 33 -3.18 24.36 -4.13
N SER A 34 -2.74 25.42 -3.46
CA SER A 34 -1.51 25.38 -2.69
C SER A 34 -1.65 24.26 -1.67
N GLU A 35 -1.02 23.11 -1.92
CA GLU A 35 -0.87 22.08 -0.89
C GLU A 35 -0.07 22.73 0.24
N ALA A 36 -0.76 23.06 1.33
CA ALA A 36 -0.08 23.43 2.56
C ALA A 36 0.84 22.27 2.94
N GLU A 37 2.10 22.55 3.24
CA GLU A 37 3.05 21.55 3.72
C GLU A 37 2.42 20.84 4.92
N LYS A 38 2.30 19.49 4.83
CA LYS A 38 1.73 18.69 5.92
C LYS A 38 2.62 18.82 7.14
N ALA A 39 2.01 18.98 8.31
CA ALA A 39 2.75 19.04 9.57
C ALA A 39 3.59 17.77 9.77
N GLU A 40 4.87 17.96 10.12
CA GLU A 40 5.78 16.87 10.48
C GLU A 40 5.21 16.10 11.68
N GLY A 41 4.98 14.80 11.52
CA GLY A 41 4.46 13.92 12.57
C GLY A 41 5.56 13.01 13.12
N SER A 42 5.49 12.64 14.39
CA SER A 42 6.35 11.60 14.97
C SER A 42 5.78 10.22 14.70
N ILE A 43 6.63 9.18 14.72
CA ILE A 43 6.18 7.79 14.51
C ILE A 43 5.05 7.39 15.48
N ALA A 44 5.10 7.89 16.72
CA ALA A 44 4.06 7.66 17.71
C ALA A 44 2.71 8.33 17.36
N SER A 45 2.71 9.48 16.66
CA SER A 45 1.48 10.17 16.29
C SER A 45 0.83 9.64 15.01
N VAL A 46 1.64 9.02 14.13
CA VAL A 46 1.18 8.39 12.88
C VAL A 46 0.44 7.08 13.15
N PHE A 47 0.94 6.24 14.07
CA PHE A 47 0.33 4.95 14.39
C PHE A 47 -0.59 5.04 15.61
N SER A 48 -1.89 4.88 15.40
CA SER A 48 -2.91 4.94 16.46
C SER A 48 -2.80 3.80 17.47
N SER A 49 -2.11 2.69 17.15
CA SER A 49 -1.81 1.65 18.14
C SER A 49 -0.71 2.05 19.13
N LEU A 50 0.17 2.98 18.75
CA LEU A 50 1.23 3.50 19.62
C LEU A 50 0.74 4.70 20.45
N GLY A 51 -0.17 5.50 19.90
CA GLY A 51 -0.63 6.76 20.52
C GLY A 51 -1.67 6.64 21.64
N GLY A 52 -2.24 5.45 21.92
CA GLY A 52 -3.27 5.31 22.97
C GLY A 52 -4.56 6.12 22.72
N ASP A 53 -4.76 6.63 21.50
CA ASP A 53 -5.83 7.56 21.15
C ASP A 53 -7.21 7.01 21.57
N ALA A 54 -7.93 7.79 22.38
CA ALA A 54 -9.29 7.51 22.77
C ALA A 54 -10.20 7.44 21.53
N PHE A 55 -11.23 6.59 21.58
CA PHE A 55 -12.24 6.54 20.52
C PHE A 55 -12.95 7.89 20.46
N VAL A 56 -12.75 8.63 19.37
CA VAL A 56 -13.51 9.84 19.07
C VAL A 56 -14.70 9.44 18.18
N PRO A 57 -15.95 9.61 18.64
CA PRO A 57 -17.11 9.36 17.81
C PRO A 57 -17.05 10.19 16.52
N LEU A 58 -17.36 9.56 15.39
CA LEU A 58 -17.45 10.26 14.11
C LEU A 58 -18.76 11.06 14.02
N GLU A 59 -18.78 12.08 13.17
CA GLU A 59 -19.94 12.96 13.00
C GLU A 59 -21.16 12.22 12.43
N GLN A 60 -22.37 12.74 12.69
CA GLN A 60 -23.63 12.08 12.32
C GLN A 60 -23.74 11.73 10.82
N ARG A 61 -23.11 12.53 9.95
CA ARG A 61 -23.01 12.28 8.51
C ARG A 61 -22.44 10.89 8.16
N PHE A 62 -21.69 10.25 9.06
CA PHE A 62 -21.18 8.89 8.84
C PHE A 62 -22.25 7.81 9.01
N SER A 63 -23.27 8.03 9.83
CA SER A 63 -24.48 7.18 9.81
C SER A 63 -25.25 7.38 8.50
N GLU A 64 -25.40 8.62 8.05
CA GLU A 64 -26.05 8.93 6.76
C GLU A 64 -25.28 8.29 5.59
N LEU A 65 -23.94 8.31 5.64
CA LEU A 65 -23.07 7.65 4.67
C LEU A 65 -23.34 6.13 4.64
N LYS A 66 -23.41 5.46 5.80
CA LYS A 66 -23.79 4.04 5.85
C LYS A 66 -25.13 3.80 5.18
N LYS A 67 -26.15 4.58 5.56
CA LYS A 67 -27.50 4.47 4.99
C LYS A 67 -27.51 4.69 3.47
N SER A 68 -26.65 5.57 2.95
CA SER A 68 -26.54 5.85 1.51
C SER A 68 -25.88 4.73 0.71
N ILE A 69 -25.01 3.92 1.35
CA ILE A 69 -24.29 2.81 0.71
C ILE A 69 -25.06 1.49 0.87
N TYR A 70 -25.83 1.36 1.95
CA TYR A 70 -26.48 0.11 2.32
C TYR A 70 -27.52 -0.35 1.29
N SER A 71 -27.58 -1.67 1.10
CA SER A 71 -28.69 -2.37 0.46
C SER A 71 -28.93 -3.70 1.19
N ASP A 72 -30.15 -4.24 1.12
CA ASP A 72 -30.49 -5.51 1.78
C ASP A 72 -29.61 -6.67 1.31
N GLY A 73 -29.10 -6.60 0.08
CA GLY A 73 -28.16 -7.59 -0.47
C GLY A 73 -26.87 -7.72 0.33
N LEU A 74 -26.49 -6.72 1.13
CA LEU A 74 -25.32 -6.78 2.02
C LEU A 74 -25.50 -7.79 3.15
N ILE A 75 -26.74 -8.15 3.53
CA ILE A 75 -27.00 -9.17 4.55
C ILE A 75 -26.50 -10.53 4.05
N GLU A 76 -26.77 -10.86 2.78
CA GLU A 76 -26.31 -12.12 2.19
C GLU A 76 -24.79 -12.10 1.94
N SER A 77 -24.25 -10.95 1.51
CA SER A 77 -22.79 -10.75 1.46
C SER A 77 -22.14 -11.05 2.81
N TRP A 78 -22.70 -10.53 3.90
CA TRP A 78 -22.16 -10.69 5.25
C TRP A 78 -22.21 -12.15 5.71
N ARG A 79 -23.34 -12.83 5.51
CA ARG A 79 -23.51 -14.25 5.83
C ARG A 79 -22.46 -15.11 5.13
N SER A 80 -22.32 -14.97 3.81
CA SER A 80 -21.34 -15.74 3.03
C SER A 80 -19.90 -15.42 3.44
N VAL A 81 -19.56 -14.15 3.64
CA VAL A 81 -18.19 -13.76 4.06
C VAL A 81 -17.84 -14.35 5.42
N LEU A 82 -18.74 -14.30 6.40
CA LEU A 82 -18.52 -14.87 7.72
C LEU A 82 -18.28 -16.39 7.68
N GLU A 83 -19.08 -17.12 6.91
CA GLU A 83 -18.93 -18.57 6.74
C GLU A 83 -17.57 -18.94 6.13
N HIS A 84 -17.17 -18.23 5.07
CA HIS A 84 -15.87 -18.43 4.44
C HIS A 84 -14.71 -18.02 5.35
N LEU A 85 -14.89 -16.96 6.15
CA LEU A 85 -13.89 -16.47 7.10
C LEU A 85 -13.65 -17.46 8.23
N GLU A 86 -14.71 -18.11 8.73
CA GLU A 86 -14.58 -19.16 9.73
C GLU A 86 -13.76 -20.35 9.19
N ARG A 87 -14.13 -20.85 8.01
CA ARG A 87 -13.41 -21.95 7.33
C ARG A 87 -11.94 -21.59 7.07
N ARG A 88 -11.68 -20.41 6.49
CA ARG A 88 -10.32 -19.97 6.17
C ARG A 88 -9.47 -19.74 7.42
N THR A 89 -10.06 -19.20 8.49
CA THR A 89 -9.36 -19.01 9.77
C THR A 89 -8.98 -20.35 10.41
N ALA A 90 -9.84 -21.36 10.33
CA ALA A 90 -9.52 -22.70 10.81
C ALA A 90 -8.35 -23.32 10.03
N GLU A 91 -8.39 -23.23 8.69
CA GLU A 91 -7.30 -23.70 7.82
C GLU A 91 -5.97 -23.00 8.15
N ILE A 92 -5.97 -21.66 8.28
CA ILE A 92 -4.76 -20.89 8.62
C ILE A 92 -4.18 -21.32 9.96
N ARG A 93 -5.03 -21.63 10.96
CA ARG A 93 -4.57 -22.11 12.27
C ARG A 93 -3.86 -23.46 12.16
N GLU A 94 -4.30 -24.33 11.25
CA GLU A 94 -3.69 -25.64 11.02
C GLU A 94 -2.36 -25.55 10.26
N ILE A 95 -2.32 -24.80 9.15
CA ILE A 95 -1.14 -24.74 8.28
C ILE A 95 -0.08 -23.73 8.74
N GLY A 96 -0.47 -22.73 9.55
CA GLY A 96 0.42 -21.70 10.08
C GLY A 96 1.13 -20.90 8.99
N SER A 97 2.43 -20.65 9.17
CA SER A 97 3.25 -19.84 8.25
C SER A 97 3.39 -20.47 6.84
N LYS A 98 3.07 -21.76 6.68
CA LYS A 98 3.04 -22.41 5.35
C LYS A 98 1.93 -21.85 4.45
N ALA A 99 0.99 -21.09 5.00
CA ALA A 99 0.00 -20.35 4.23
C ALA A 99 0.61 -19.28 3.31
N ILE A 100 1.85 -18.84 3.57
CA ILE A 100 2.51 -17.79 2.79
C ILE A 100 3.35 -18.44 1.68
N PRO A 101 3.04 -18.15 0.40
CA PRO A 101 3.86 -18.58 -0.72
C PRO A 101 5.31 -18.14 -0.58
N GLN A 102 6.22 -19.07 -0.87
CA GLN A 102 7.65 -18.81 -0.90
C GLN A 102 8.19 -19.25 -2.26
N VAL A 103 8.92 -18.37 -2.93
CA VAL A 103 9.48 -18.60 -4.26
C VAL A 103 10.95 -18.21 -4.28
N SER A 104 11.76 -18.82 -5.15
CA SER A 104 13.13 -18.34 -5.37
C SER A 104 13.13 -17.20 -6.38
N TYR A 105 14.09 -16.29 -6.26
CA TYR A 105 14.32 -15.25 -7.26
C TYR A 105 14.62 -15.85 -8.64
N LYS A 106 15.29 -17.00 -8.70
CA LYS A 106 15.53 -17.73 -9.94
C LYS A 106 14.23 -18.12 -10.64
N ASP A 107 13.23 -18.59 -9.89
CA ASP A 107 11.93 -18.96 -10.44
C ASP A 107 11.14 -17.72 -10.90
N VAL A 108 11.27 -16.60 -10.16
CA VAL A 108 10.72 -15.31 -10.59
C VAL A 108 11.31 -14.88 -11.94
N GLN A 109 12.62 -15.08 -12.15
CA GLN A 109 13.27 -14.78 -13.43
C GLN A 109 12.87 -15.73 -14.56
N ALA A 110 12.67 -17.02 -14.25
CA ALA A 110 12.27 -18.03 -15.23
C ALA A 110 10.79 -17.93 -15.63
N GLY A 111 9.97 -17.35 -14.76
CA GLY A 111 8.52 -17.35 -14.86
C GLY A 111 7.92 -18.43 -13.95
N LEU A 112 7.02 -18.02 -13.07
CA LEU A 112 6.30 -18.92 -12.16
C LEU A 112 5.12 -19.59 -12.88
N SER A 113 4.71 -20.75 -12.36
CA SER A 113 3.49 -21.41 -12.83
C SER A 113 2.24 -20.56 -12.51
N GLN A 114 1.18 -20.76 -13.28
CA GLN A 114 -0.10 -20.08 -13.02
C GLN A 114 -0.62 -20.40 -11.61
N GLU A 115 -0.48 -21.64 -11.15
CA GLU A 115 -0.88 -22.06 -9.81
C GLU A 115 -0.16 -21.27 -8.71
N THR A 116 1.17 -21.08 -8.83
CA THR A 116 1.92 -20.28 -7.86
C THR A 116 1.53 -18.81 -7.93
N THR A 117 1.35 -18.26 -9.14
CA THR A 117 0.86 -16.89 -9.32
C THR A 117 -0.51 -16.69 -8.69
N ASP A 118 -1.45 -17.61 -8.89
CA ASP A 118 -2.80 -17.54 -8.32
C ASP A 118 -2.76 -17.66 -6.79
N SER A 119 -1.85 -18.49 -6.25
CA SER A 119 -1.63 -18.58 -4.81
C SER A 119 -1.11 -17.27 -4.23
N VAL A 120 -0.11 -16.64 -4.87
CA VAL A 120 0.38 -15.31 -4.49
C VAL A 120 -0.74 -14.27 -4.56
N LYS A 121 -1.57 -14.31 -5.62
CA LYS A 121 -2.70 -13.39 -5.79
C LYS A 121 -3.80 -13.57 -4.74
N ARG A 122 -4.09 -14.81 -4.34
CA ARG A 122 -5.06 -15.10 -3.28
C ARG A 122 -4.55 -14.65 -1.91
N VAL A 123 -3.31 -14.98 -1.58
CA VAL A 123 -2.72 -14.69 -0.27
C VAL A 123 -2.37 -13.21 -0.13
N GLY A 124 -2.00 -12.54 -1.22
CA GLY A 124 -1.59 -11.13 -1.23
C GLY A 124 -0.25 -10.87 -0.54
N THR A 125 0.52 -11.92 -0.24
CA THR A 125 1.85 -11.85 0.39
C THR A 125 2.72 -12.97 -0.17
N VAL A 126 4.00 -12.69 -0.40
CA VAL A 126 4.97 -13.67 -0.89
C VAL A 126 6.35 -13.41 -0.30
N VAL A 127 7.10 -14.48 -0.02
CA VAL A 127 8.53 -14.41 0.31
C VAL A 127 9.33 -14.77 -0.94
N VAL A 128 10.20 -13.87 -1.39
CA VAL A 128 11.13 -14.12 -2.50
C VAL A 128 12.52 -14.33 -1.93
N HIS A 129 13.03 -15.56 -2.04
CA HIS A 129 14.35 -15.95 -1.56
C HIS A 129 15.43 -15.61 -2.59
N ASP A 130 16.64 -15.34 -2.11
CA ASP A 130 17.85 -15.22 -2.93
C ASP A 130 17.82 -14.10 -4.00
N ALA A 131 16.98 -13.09 -3.83
CA ALA A 131 16.98 -11.89 -4.70
C ALA A 131 18.21 -11.00 -4.51
N VAL A 132 18.85 -11.09 -3.34
CA VAL A 132 20.10 -10.42 -2.98
C VAL A 132 21.01 -11.46 -2.31
N PRO A 133 22.28 -11.59 -2.71
CA PRO A 133 23.23 -12.46 -2.02
C PRO A 133 23.39 -12.07 -0.54
N GLU A 134 23.39 -13.04 0.36
CA GLU A 134 23.51 -12.80 1.81
C GLU A 134 24.72 -11.92 2.18
N PRO A 135 25.95 -12.14 1.64
CA PRO A 135 27.09 -11.27 1.96
C PRO A 135 26.88 -9.80 1.57
N GLU A 136 26.11 -9.54 0.51
CA GLU A 136 25.81 -8.17 0.06
C GLU A 136 24.80 -7.50 1.00
N ALA A 137 23.75 -8.20 1.41
CA ALA A 137 22.79 -7.72 2.41
C ALA A 137 23.46 -7.45 3.78
N GLU A 138 24.38 -8.32 4.21
CA GLU A 138 25.17 -8.13 5.43
C GLU A 138 26.13 -6.93 5.32
N ALA A 139 26.73 -6.70 4.14
CA ALA A 139 27.55 -5.53 3.88
C ALA A 139 26.72 -4.24 3.99
N TRP A 140 25.51 -4.19 3.43
CA TRP A 140 24.61 -3.04 3.59
C TRP A 140 24.26 -2.78 5.05
N LYS A 141 23.94 -3.82 5.82
CA LYS A 141 23.70 -3.69 7.27
C LYS A 141 24.90 -3.08 8.00
N THR A 142 26.11 -3.55 7.68
CA THR A 142 27.35 -3.04 8.28
C THR A 142 27.56 -1.57 7.94
N GLN A 143 27.38 -1.19 6.67
CA GLN A 143 27.48 0.19 6.21
C GLN A 143 26.44 1.11 6.88
N ILE A 144 25.20 0.66 7.02
CA ILE A 144 24.13 1.41 7.69
C ILE A 144 24.49 1.66 9.16
N LYS A 145 25.00 0.65 9.87
CA LYS A 145 25.45 0.80 11.26
C LYS A 145 26.60 1.79 11.40
N ALA A 146 27.60 1.72 10.52
CA ALA A 146 28.71 2.67 10.50
C ALA A 146 28.21 4.09 10.23
N TYR A 147 27.32 4.27 9.23
CA TYR A 147 26.72 5.55 8.90
C TYR A 147 25.95 6.15 10.09
N ILE A 148 25.17 5.34 10.82
CA ILE A 148 24.47 5.79 12.03
C ILE A 148 25.46 6.21 13.12
N ALA A 149 26.53 5.44 13.35
CA ALA A 149 27.52 5.75 14.37
C ALA A 149 28.26 7.07 14.07
N GLU A 150 28.65 7.28 12.82
CA GLU A 150 29.32 8.51 12.35
C GLU A 150 28.41 9.74 12.44
N ASN A 151 27.10 9.57 12.27
CA ASN A 151 26.13 10.65 12.22
C ASN A 151 25.18 10.65 13.44
N ARG A 152 25.61 10.12 14.59
CA ARG A 152 24.70 9.83 15.71
C ARG A 152 23.91 11.05 16.20
N SER A 153 24.50 12.25 16.16
CA SER A 153 23.85 13.51 16.55
C SER A 153 22.71 13.94 15.61
N LEU A 154 22.73 13.48 14.36
CA LEU A 154 21.76 13.80 13.31
C LEU A 154 20.77 12.67 13.05
N ALA A 155 21.19 11.42 13.24
CA ALA A 155 20.36 10.25 13.00
C ALA A 155 19.18 10.20 14.00
N ARG A 156 17.98 10.46 13.51
CA ARG A 156 16.72 10.33 14.26
C ARG A 156 16.17 8.91 14.15
N GLY A 157 15.42 8.51 15.17
CA GLY A 157 14.71 7.24 15.17
C GLY A 157 13.83 7.09 16.40
N PHE A 158 13.09 6.00 16.45
CA PHE A 158 12.12 5.71 17.50
C PHE A 158 12.34 4.32 18.11
N PRO A 159 12.21 4.16 19.44
CA PRO A 159 12.16 5.22 20.46
C PRO A 159 13.40 6.14 20.46
N ASP A 160 13.33 7.33 21.08
CA ASP A 160 14.43 8.31 21.05
C ASP A 160 15.70 7.83 21.77
N ASP A 161 15.51 7.10 22.87
CA ASP A 161 16.55 6.58 23.76
C ASP A 161 17.17 5.26 23.26
N ASP A 162 16.36 4.40 22.64
CA ASP A 162 16.80 3.15 21.99
C ASP A 162 16.23 3.01 20.57
N PRO A 163 16.78 3.73 19.56
CA PRO A 163 16.17 3.78 18.24
C PRO A 163 16.26 2.44 17.50
N GLN A 164 15.09 1.90 17.15
CA GLN A 164 14.95 0.67 16.37
C GLN A 164 14.29 0.90 15.01
N VAL A 165 13.48 1.95 14.88
CA VAL A 165 13.01 2.48 13.59
C VAL A 165 13.79 3.75 13.29
N TRP A 166 14.63 3.72 12.25
CA TRP A 166 15.52 4.83 11.91
C TRP A 166 14.94 5.67 10.79
N GLU A 167 14.87 6.98 11.01
CA GLU A 167 14.42 7.99 10.03
C GLU A 167 15.55 8.35 9.07
N LEU A 168 16.08 7.32 8.43
CA LEU A 168 17.10 7.40 7.40
C LEU A 168 16.48 7.02 6.07
N TYR A 169 16.66 7.88 5.08
CA TYR A 169 15.96 7.74 3.80
C TYR A 169 16.91 7.52 2.63
N ASN A 170 18.13 8.08 2.66
CA ASN A 170 19.01 8.12 1.48
C ASN A 170 20.47 7.77 1.79
N SER A 171 20.71 6.80 2.67
CA SER A 171 22.07 6.26 2.81
C SER A 171 22.53 5.58 1.50
N VAL A 172 23.86 5.46 1.31
CA VAL A 172 24.43 4.77 0.14
C VAL A 172 23.89 3.34 0.03
N ALA A 173 23.85 2.60 1.15
CA ALA A 173 23.33 1.24 1.20
C ALA A 173 21.83 1.17 0.83
N GLN A 174 20.98 2.09 1.30
CA GLN A 174 19.58 2.13 0.89
C GLN A 174 19.42 2.42 -0.61
N THR A 175 20.26 3.29 -1.17
CA THR A 175 20.25 3.61 -2.60
C THR A 175 20.70 2.41 -3.44
N GLN A 176 21.76 1.72 -3.01
CA GLN A 176 22.22 0.48 -3.63
C GLN A 176 21.13 -0.60 -3.61
N ALA A 177 20.48 -0.81 -2.46
CA ALA A 177 19.38 -1.76 -2.35
C ALA A 177 18.22 -1.41 -3.30
N ARG A 178 17.76 -0.15 -3.33
CA ARG A 178 16.67 0.28 -4.23
C ARG A 178 16.98 0.10 -5.71
N THR A 179 18.26 0.12 -6.08
CA THR A 179 18.72 -0.02 -7.46
C THR A 179 19.27 -1.40 -7.78
N HIS A 180 19.27 -2.33 -6.82
CA HIS A 180 19.78 -3.68 -7.00
C HIS A 180 18.97 -4.44 -8.07
N PRO A 181 19.60 -5.08 -9.07
CA PRO A 181 18.90 -5.74 -10.17
C PRO A 181 17.88 -6.80 -9.72
N GLY A 182 18.21 -7.56 -8.66
CA GLY A 182 17.31 -8.56 -8.10
C GLY A 182 16.05 -7.98 -7.45
N LEU A 183 16.18 -6.81 -6.82
CA LEU A 183 15.04 -6.12 -6.21
C LEU A 183 14.18 -5.43 -7.26
N LEU A 184 14.78 -4.76 -8.25
CA LEU A 184 14.06 -4.17 -9.38
C LEU A 184 13.31 -5.21 -10.22
N SER A 185 13.92 -6.37 -10.47
CA SER A 185 13.28 -7.45 -11.24
C SER A 185 12.13 -8.08 -10.45
N THR A 186 12.30 -8.27 -9.14
CA THR A 186 11.22 -8.72 -8.25
C THR A 186 10.06 -7.73 -8.23
N GLN A 187 10.34 -6.43 -8.12
CA GLN A 187 9.31 -5.38 -8.17
C GLN A 187 8.55 -5.43 -9.50
N LYS A 188 9.24 -5.53 -10.64
CA LYS A 188 8.59 -5.64 -11.95
C LYS A 188 7.67 -6.85 -12.04
N TRP A 189 8.10 -8.01 -11.54
CA TRP A 189 7.25 -9.19 -11.46
C TRP A 189 6.00 -8.94 -10.60
N LEU A 190 6.15 -8.38 -9.41
CA LEU A 190 5.00 -8.05 -8.54
C LEU A 190 4.04 -7.06 -9.21
N LEU A 191 4.54 -6.01 -9.87
CA LEU A 191 3.71 -5.06 -10.60
C LEU A 191 2.94 -5.73 -11.75
N SER A 192 3.54 -6.71 -12.42
CA SER A 192 2.91 -7.43 -13.53
C SER A 192 1.72 -8.32 -13.12
N LEU A 193 1.50 -8.55 -11.82
CA LEU A 193 0.34 -9.29 -11.31
C LEU A 193 -0.96 -8.48 -11.42
N PHE A 194 -0.83 -7.16 -11.55
CA PHE A 194 -1.95 -6.23 -11.71
C PHE A 194 -2.33 -6.05 -13.18
N HIS A 195 -3.55 -5.57 -13.38
CA HIS A 195 -4.05 -5.21 -14.70
C HIS A 195 -4.93 -3.96 -14.62
N THR A 196 -5.41 -3.50 -15.76
CA THR A 196 -6.33 -2.38 -15.90
C THR A 196 -7.50 -2.82 -16.77
N SER A 197 -8.73 -2.69 -16.26
CA SER A 197 -9.93 -2.96 -17.06
C SER A 197 -10.19 -1.90 -18.13
N ASP A 198 -9.72 -0.66 -17.94
CA ASP A 198 -9.66 0.37 -18.98
C ASP A 198 -8.25 0.47 -19.60
N PRO A 199 -8.06 0.15 -20.89
CA PRO A 199 -6.76 0.20 -21.55
C PRO A 199 -6.16 1.61 -21.64
N ASN A 200 -6.95 2.68 -21.40
CA ASN A 200 -6.48 4.06 -21.38
C ASN A 200 -6.05 4.53 -19.98
N SER A 201 -6.07 3.65 -18.99
CA SER A 201 -5.65 3.97 -17.61
C SER A 201 -4.20 4.50 -17.61
N PRO A 202 -3.93 5.72 -17.09
CA PRO A 202 -2.60 6.33 -17.14
C PRO A 202 -1.67 5.77 -16.05
N VAL A 203 -1.37 4.47 -16.12
CA VAL A 203 -0.53 3.76 -15.16
C VAL A 203 0.40 2.77 -15.87
N SER A 204 1.60 2.58 -15.32
CA SER A 204 2.53 1.55 -15.76
C SER A 204 2.58 0.42 -14.74
N ILE A 205 2.40 -0.82 -15.20
CA ILE A 205 2.57 -2.06 -14.42
C ILE A 205 3.94 -2.72 -14.65
N SER A 206 4.89 -2.01 -15.27
CA SER A 206 6.23 -2.51 -15.58
C SER A 206 7.37 -1.56 -15.22
N THR A 207 7.03 -0.36 -14.72
CA THR A 207 7.99 0.69 -14.36
C THR A 207 7.95 0.95 -12.85
N PRO A 208 8.83 0.32 -12.05
CA PRO A 208 8.94 0.64 -10.64
C PRO A 208 9.49 2.07 -10.46
N ILE A 209 8.99 2.75 -9.44
CA ILE A 209 9.50 4.04 -8.96
C ILE A 209 10.08 3.87 -7.56
N SER A 210 11.09 4.67 -7.21
CA SER A 210 11.68 4.61 -5.87
C SER A 210 10.87 5.46 -4.90
N TYR A 211 10.26 4.79 -3.91
CA TYR A 211 9.72 5.44 -2.71
C TYR A 211 10.74 5.35 -1.57
N TYR A 212 11.04 6.49 -0.96
CA TYR A 212 12.07 6.60 0.07
C TYR A 212 11.44 6.35 1.42
N ASP A 213 11.68 5.15 1.96
CA ASP A 213 11.23 4.77 3.29
C ASP A 213 12.39 4.58 4.27
N ARG A 214 12.01 4.49 5.53
CA ARG A 214 12.82 4.24 6.72
C ARG A 214 13.41 2.83 6.71
N LEU A 215 14.21 2.53 7.73
CA LEU A 215 14.70 1.17 7.99
C LEU A 215 14.45 0.78 9.44
N ARG A 216 14.41 -0.53 9.71
CA ARG A 216 14.21 -1.07 11.05
C ARG A 216 15.35 -2.02 11.43
N MET A 217 15.97 -1.76 12.59
CA MET A 217 16.95 -2.63 13.24
C MET A 217 16.44 -2.97 14.64
N ARG A 218 15.73 -4.09 14.76
CA ARG A 218 15.07 -4.49 16.00
C ARG A 218 16.01 -5.29 16.91
N HIS A 219 15.95 -5.03 18.21
CA HIS A 219 16.66 -5.80 19.23
C HIS A 219 15.87 -7.05 19.65
N PRO A 220 16.54 -8.19 19.93
CA PRO A 220 15.89 -9.34 20.54
C PRO A 220 15.23 -8.97 21.88
N GLY A 221 14.00 -9.44 22.10
CA GLY A 221 13.25 -9.16 23.33
C GLY A 221 12.52 -7.82 23.38
N ASP A 222 12.71 -6.93 22.39
CA ASP A 222 11.96 -5.68 22.30
C ASP A 222 10.45 -5.94 22.12
N SER A 223 9.62 -5.22 22.85
CA SER A 223 8.16 -5.21 22.71
C SER A 223 7.59 -3.81 22.48
N VAL A 224 8.44 -2.78 22.43
CA VAL A 224 8.03 -1.37 22.38
C VAL A 224 7.39 -1.03 21.02
N PHE A 225 7.89 -1.59 19.91
CA PHE A 225 7.33 -1.39 18.58
C PHE A 225 6.46 -2.58 18.11
N ALA A 226 5.42 -2.90 18.90
CA ALA A 226 4.39 -3.86 18.51
C ALA A 226 3.14 -3.14 17.97
N LEU A 227 3.04 -3.02 16.65
CA LEU A 227 1.84 -2.47 16.00
C LEU A 227 0.71 -3.50 16.03
N GLY A 228 -0.51 -3.02 16.32
CA GLY A 228 -1.71 -3.84 16.15
C GLY A 228 -1.96 -4.14 14.67
N ALA A 229 -2.83 -5.12 14.37
CA ALA A 229 -3.23 -5.38 12.99
C ALA A 229 -3.87 -4.15 12.36
N HIS A 230 -3.42 -3.76 11.17
CA HIS A 230 -3.88 -2.58 10.45
C HIS A 230 -3.75 -2.74 8.92
N ILE A 231 -4.39 -1.83 8.19
CA ILE A 231 -4.27 -1.67 6.74
C ILE A 231 -3.94 -0.20 6.44
N ASP A 232 -2.82 0.03 5.77
CA ASP A 232 -2.39 1.36 5.32
C ASP A 232 -3.11 1.82 4.04
N GLY A 233 -2.82 3.06 3.62
CA GLY A 233 -3.25 3.61 2.33
C GLY A 233 -4.65 4.21 2.40
N GLY A 234 -4.99 4.78 3.55
CA GLY A 234 -6.27 5.40 3.85
C GLY A 234 -6.97 4.70 5.02
N SER A 235 -7.96 5.38 5.57
CA SER A 235 -8.79 4.92 6.68
C SER A 235 -10.29 4.99 6.30
N LEU A 236 -10.97 6.08 6.68
CA LEU A 236 -12.38 6.34 6.34
C LEU A 236 -12.61 6.55 4.85
N GLU A 237 -11.57 6.96 4.13
CA GLU A 237 -11.60 7.27 2.71
C GLU A 237 -12.12 6.11 1.86
N ARG A 238 -11.92 4.84 2.29
CA ARG A 238 -12.44 3.65 1.61
C ARG A 238 -13.95 3.65 1.43
N TRP A 239 -14.68 4.28 2.35
CA TRP A 239 -16.14 4.42 2.28
C TRP A 239 -16.58 5.81 1.88
N GLU A 240 -15.83 6.84 2.26
CA GLU A 240 -16.26 8.22 2.08
C GLU A 240 -15.97 8.74 0.68
N ASP A 241 -14.75 8.54 0.17
CA ASP A 241 -14.36 8.99 -1.16
C ASP A 241 -15.08 8.14 -2.24
N PRO A 242 -15.84 8.74 -3.16
CA PRO A 242 -16.50 7.99 -4.23
C PRO A 242 -15.52 7.22 -5.13
N GLY A 243 -14.34 7.78 -5.41
CA GLY A 243 -13.31 7.12 -6.22
C GLY A 243 -12.78 5.87 -5.53
N PHE A 244 -12.38 5.99 -4.26
CA PHE A 244 -11.87 4.87 -3.48
C PHE A 244 -12.97 3.83 -3.20
N ARG A 245 -14.19 4.26 -2.86
CA ARG A 245 -15.33 3.36 -2.68
C ARG A 245 -15.64 2.54 -3.94
N SER A 246 -15.43 3.11 -5.13
CA SER A 246 -15.65 2.41 -6.41
C SER A 246 -14.74 1.20 -6.61
N CYS A 247 -13.58 1.15 -5.95
CA CYS A 247 -12.70 -0.02 -5.93
C CYS A 247 -13.40 -1.24 -5.32
N PHE A 248 -14.34 -1.02 -4.40
CA PHE A 248 -15.05 -2.07 -3.67
C PHE A 248 -16.48 -2.27 -4.17
N ARG A 249 -16.82 -1.74 -5.36
CA ARG A 249 -18.19 -1.80 -5.92
C ARG A 249 -18.76 -3.21 -5.97
N ALA A 250 -17.93 -4.21 -6.29
CA ALA A 250 -18.37 -5.61 -6.37
C ALA A 250 -18.81 -6.15 -5.01
N ILE A 251 -18.17 -5.73 -3.93
CA ILE A 251 -18.52 -6.11 -2.55
C ILE A 251 -19.80 -5.38 -2.12
N LEU A 252 -19.84 -4.06 -2.35
CA LEU A 252 -20.94 -3.19 -1.93
C LEU A 252 -22.23 -3.36 -2.76
N ALA A 253 -22.17 -4.07 -3.89
CA ALA A 253 -23.34 -4.44 -4.68
C ALA A 253 -24.28 -5.44 -3.98
N GLY A 254 -23.82 -6.11 -2.91
CA GLY A 254 -24.60 -7.16 -2.25
C GLY A 254 -24.57 -8.51 -2.97
N GLY A 255 -25.25 -9.50 -2.40
CA GLY A 255 -25.35 -10.86 -2.92
C GLY A 255 -24.26 -11.81 -2.41
N SER A 256 -24.38 -13.10 -2.73
CA SER A 256 -23.45 -14.11 -2.21
C SER A 256 -22.01 -13.91 -2.72
N ASP A 257 -21.07 -14.40 -1.91
CA ASP A 257 -19.65 -14.57 -2.23
C ASP A 257 -18.99 -13.32 -2.86
N PRO A 258 -19.17 -12.13 -2.25
CA PRO A 258 -18.60 -10.89 -2.80
C PRO A 258 -17.08 -10.94 -2.91
N HIS A 259 -16.42 -11.70 -2.03
CA HIS A 259 -14.97 -11.91 -2.04
C HIS A 259 -14.49 -12.65 -3.31
N VAL A 260 -15.34 -13.48 -3.94
CA VAL A 260 -14.99 -14.18 -5.21
C VAL A 260 -15.15 -13.23 -6.41
N ARG A 261 -16.18 -12.38 -6.38
CA ARG A 261 -16.49 -11.44 -7.48
C ARG A 261 -15.60 -10.19 -7.47
N HIS A 262 -15.03 -9.85 -6.33
CA HIS A 262 -14.13 -8.70 -6.20
C HIS A 262 -12.76 -9.03 -6.79
N ASP A 263 -12.30 -8.18 -7.70
CA ASP A 263 -10.94 -8.23 -8.21
C ASP A 263 -10.09 -7.12 -7.58
N PRO A 264 -9.21 -7.44 -6.60
CA PRO A 264 -8.33 -6.44 -6.01
C PRO A 264 -7.14 -6.07 -6.91
N TRP A 265 -6.91 -6.81 -8.01
CA TRP A 265 -5.78 -6.67 -8.93
C TRP A 265 -6.07 -5.74 -10.13
N ASP A 266 -7.30 -5.25 -10.27
CA ASP A 266 -7.65 -4.18 -11.21
C ASP A 266 -7.29 -2.81 -10.62
N LEU A 267 -6.43 -2.08 -11.34
CA LEU A 267 -5.97 -0.75 -10.95
C LEU A 267 -6.89 0.38 -11.41
N THR A 268 -7.75 0.15 -12.41
CA THR A 268 -8.45 1.25 -13.11
C THR A 268 -9.20 2.16 -12.14
N THR A 269 -9.96 1.62 -11.19
CA THR A 269 -10.67 2.44 -10.20
C THR A 269 -9.77 3.05 -9.14
N ARG A 270 -8.64 2.40 -8.82
CA ARG A 270 -7.69 2.88 -7.81
C ARG A 270 -7.02 4.20 -8.20
N LEU A 271 -6.93 4.49 -9.50
CA LEU A 271 -6.34 5.74 -10.00
C LEU A 271 -7.16 6.99 -9.62
N SER A 272 -8.45 6.82 -9.33
CA SER A 272 -9.33 7.91 -8.89
C SER A 272 -9.48 8.03 -7.38
N ALA A 273 -8.88 7.09 -6.62
CA ALA A 273 -9.03 7.02 -5.18
C ALA A 273 -8.27 8.14 -4.47
N LYS A 274 -8.98 8.89 -3.62
CA LYS A 274 -8.34 9.82 -2.68
C LYS A 274 -8.10 9.11 -1.36
N THR A 275 -6.85 8.84 -1.02
CA THR A 275 -6.46 8.10 0.19
C THR A 275 -6.27 9.00 1.42
N ASP A 276 -6.35 10.33 1.24
CA ASP A 276 -6.24 11.31 2.31
C ASP A 276 -7.23 12.47 2.06
N LEU A 277 -8.39 12.41 2.70
CA LEU A 277 -9.39 13.47 2.62
C LEU A 277 -9.17 14.57 3.69
N TYR A 278 -8.23 14.37 4.59
CA TYR A 278 -8.14 15.11 5.85
C TYR A 278 -6.78 15.72 6.12
N GLY A 279 -5.81 15.55 5.23
CA GLY A 279 -4.43 16.02 5.42
C GLY A 279 -3.72 15.27 6.55
N GLY A 280 -3.99 13.98 6.70
CA GLY A 280 -3.48 13.17 7.81
C GLY A 280 -1.94 13.15 7.86
N SER A 281 -1.38 13.29 9.07
CA SER A 281 0.07 13.17 9.27
C SER A 281 0.51 11.71 9.04
N GLY A 282 1.62 11.54 8.30
CA GLY A 282 2.13 10.21 7.94
C GLY A 282 1.39 9.50 6.80
N GLN A 283 0.46 10.17 6.13
CA GLN A 283 -0.17 9.64 4.92
C GLN A 283 0.84 9.42 3.80
N CYS A 284 0.77 8.26 3.16
CA CYS A 284 1.61 7.95 2.01
C CYS A 284 1.16 8.78 0.80
N SER A 285 2.10 9.50 0.18
CA SER A 285 1.83 10.36 -0.99
C SER A 285 1.80 9.61 -2.32
N VAL A 286 2.10 8.30 -2.32
CA VAL A 286 2.13 7.48 -3.53
C VAL A 286 1.21 6.28 -3.40
N PHE A 287 0.62 5.86 -4.53
CA PHE A 287 -0.07 4.59 -4.61
C PHE A 287 0.96 3.45 -4.64
N ARG A 288 0.89 2.56 -3.65
CA ARG A 288 1.74 1.37 -3.54
C ARG A 288 0.92 0.13 -3.88
N MET A 289 1.28 -0.55 -4.95
CA MET A 289 0.66 -1.83 -5.34
C MET A 289 0.98 -2.95 -4.34
N PHE A 290 2.24 -2.97 -3.85
CA PHE A 290 2.69 -3.81 -2.77
C PHE A 290 3.48 -2.97 -1.76
N GLN A 291 3.40 -3.35 -0.48
CA GLN A 291 4.42 -3.02 0.50
C GLN A 291 5.46 -4.13 0.55
N GLY A 292 6.67 -3.84 1.02
CA GLY A 292 7.70 -4.85 1.18
C GLY A 292 8.99 -4.29 1.79
N TRP A 293 9.85 -5.18 2.24
CA TRP A 293 11.20 -4.87 2.73
C TRP A 293 12.17 -5.96 2.31
N THR A 294 13.45 -5.60 2.27
CA THR A 294 14.55 -6.55 2.10
C THR A 294 15.10 -6.92 3.48
N ALA A 295 15.20 -8.21 3.76
CA ALA A 295 15.81 -8.68 5.00
C ALA A 295 17.32 -8.45 4.97
N LEU A 296 17.86 -7.81 6.01
CA LEU A 296 19.31 -7.61 6.21
C LEU A 296 19.86 -8.51 7.33
N SER A 297 19.04 -9.44 7.82
CA SER A 297 19.37 -10.42 8.84
C SER A 297 18.44 -11.60 8.75
N ARG A 298 18.87 -12.73 9.31
CA ARG A 298 18.03 -13.91 9.51
C ARG A 298 17.04 -13.66 10.65
N THR A 299 15.78 -14.02 10.44
CA THR A 299 14.71 -13.99 11.44
C THR A 299 13.76 -15.16 11.18
N ALA A 300 13.42 -15.90 12.22
CA ALA A 300 12.46 -17.01 12.16
C ALA A 300 11.02 -16.54 12.47
N PRO A 301 9.99 -17.33 12.10
CA PRO A 301 8.62 -17.06 12.52
C PRO A 301 8.51 -16.93 14.04
N GLY A 302 7.82 -15.88 14.51
CA GLY A 302 7.64 -15.60 15.93
C GLY A 302 8.73 -14.72 16.55
N GLU A 303 9.83 -14.45 15.85
CA GLU A 303 10.93 -13.59 16.33
C GLU A 303 10.68 -12.11 16.03
N GLY A 304 9.44 -11.65 16.23
CA GLY A 304 9.09 -10.26 16.00
C GLY A 304 9.05 -9.84 14.52
N THR A 305 8.72 -10.78 13.64
CA THR A 305 8.52 -10.59 12.20
C THR A 305 7.11 -10.09 11.87
N LEU A 306 6.82 -9.92 10.58
CA LEU A 306 5.48 -9.60 10.09
C LEU A 306 4.49 -10.74 10.36
N GLN A 307 3.25 -10.34 10.67
CA GLN A 307 2.07 -11.20 10.64
C GLN A 307 1.08 -10.62 9.63
N VAL A 308 0.43 -11.49 8.87
CA VAL A 308 -0.61 -11.12 7.89
C VAL A 308 -1.79 -12.07 8.00
N PHE A 309 -2.95 -11.62 7.52
CA PHE A 309 -4.06 -12.52 7.23
C PHE A 309 -3.97 -12.96 5.75
N PRO A 310 -3.63 -14.23 5.45
CA PRO A 310 -3.26 -14.69 4.11
C PRO A 310 -4.47 -15.00 3.22
N ASP A 311 -5.40 -14.05 3.08
CA ASP A 311 -6.46 -14.06 2.06
C ASP A 311 -6.95 -12.63 1.82
N VAL A 312 -6.46 -12.01 0.74
CA VAL A 312 -6.66 -10.57 0.49
C VAL A 312 -8.12 -10.24 0.19
N ASN A 313 -8.80 -11.10 -0.57
CA ASN A 313 -10.18 -10.90 -1.00
C ASN A 313 -11.14 -11.01 0.19
N LEU A 314 -10.97 -12.05 1.01
CA LEU A 314 -11.85 -12.31 2.14
C LEU A 314 -11.68 -11.25 3.25
N ALA A 315 -10.44 -10.87 3.56
CA ALA A 315 -10.17 -9.78 4.49
C ALA A 315 -10.77 -8.45 3.99
N THR A 316 -10.60 -8.13 2.70
CA THR A 316 -11.14 -6.91 2.11
C THR A 316 -12.66 -6.89 2.18
N ALA A 317 -13.33 -8.00 1.82
CA ALA A 317 -14.78 -8.10 1.89
C ALA A 317 -15.30 -7.94 3.32
N TYR A 318 -14.68 -8.61 4.30
CA TYR A 318 -15.03 -8.46 5.71
C TYR A 318 -14.90 -7.01 6.16
N VAL A 319 -13.73 -6.38 5.92
CA VAL A 319 -13.47 -4.98 6.32
C VAL A 319 -14.51 -4.05 5.72
N MET A 320 -14.78 -4.14 4.41
CA MET A 320 -15.72 -3.24 3.74
C MET A 320 -17.16 -3.38 4.21
N LEU A 321 -17.59 -4.58 4.61
CA LEU A 321 -18.94 -4.85 5.13
C LEU A 321 -19.07 -4.56 6.63
N ARG A 322 -17.96 -4.62 7.39
CA ARG A 322 -17.94 -4.52 8.85
C ARG A 322 -18.64 -3.27 9.43
N PRO A 323 -18.64 -2.08 8.81
CA PRO A 323 -19.35 -0.92 9.36
C PRO A 323 -20.88 -1.07 9.39
N PHE A 324 -21.46 -1.95 8.57
CA PHE A 324 -22.91 -2.16 8.49
C PHE A 324 -23.42 -3.19 9.49
N PHE A 325 -22.53 -3.96 10.12
CA PHE A 325 -22.89 -5.04 11.05
C PHE A 325 -22.06 -4.93 12.31
N LYS A 326 -22.71 -5.02 13.48
CA LYS A 326 -22.02 -5.06 14.78
C LYS A 326 -22.28 -6.40 15.47
N PRO A 327 -21.33 -6.90 16.27
CA PRO A 327 -21.58 -8.07 17.08
C PRO A 327 -22.67 -7.75 18.09
N ARG A 328 -23.55 -8.71 18.35
CA ARG A 328 -24.48 -8.65 19.48
C ARG A 328 -23.68 -8.65 20.77
N THR A 329 -24.20 -7.95 21.78
CA THR A 329 -23.56 -7.85 23.10
C THR A 329 -23.18 -9.23 23.65
N GLY A 330 -21.92 -9.42 24.01
CA GLY A 330 -21.41 -10.69 24.57
C GLY A 330 -21.06 -11.75 23.52
N ARG A 331 -21.15 -11.42 22.23
CA ARG A 331 -20.77 -12.30 21.11
C ARG A 331 -19.54 -11.81 20.34
N GLU A 332 -18.75 -10.93 20.95
CA GLU A 332 -17.55 -10.36 20.34
C GLU A 332 -16.56 -11.47 19.93
N GLY A 333 -16.01 -11.37 18.72
CA GLY A 333 -15.05 -12.34 18.17
C GLY A 333 -15.68 -13.63 17.61
N ARG A 334 -17.00 -13.78 17.65
CA ARG A 334 -17.69 -14.90 16.99
C ARG A 334 -17.97 -14.58 15.52
N LEU A 335 -17.90 -15.61 14.67
CA LEU A 335 -18.12 -15.50 13.23
C LEU A 335 -19.46 -16.09 12.78
N GLY A 336 -20.29 -16.62 13.68
CA GLY A 336 -21.62 -17.12 13.31
C GLY A 336 -22.54 -15.96 12.92
N PHE A 337 -23.25 -16.05 11.79
CA PHE A 337 -24.09 -14.94 11.29
C PHE A 337 -25.09 -14.40 12.34
N ASP A 338 -25.71 -15.28 13.14
CA ASP A 338 -26.69 -14.90 14.16
C ASP A 338 -26.09 -14.15 15.36
N ASP A 339 -24.75 -14.18 15.50
CA ASP A 339 -24.01 -13.38 16.49
C ASP A 339 -23.90 -11.90 16.10
N TRP A 340 -24.42 -11.52 14.92
CA TRP A 340 -24.34 -10.18 14.37
C TRP A 340 -25.73 -9.55 14.19
N GLU A 341 -25.76 -8.22 14.21
CA GLU A 341 -26.94 -7.43 13.88
C GLU A 341 -26.59 -6.23 13.01
N LEU A 342 -27.59 -5.74 12.27
CA LEU A 342 -27.44 -4.58 11.40
C LEU A 342 -27.21 -3.30 12.23
N ASP A 343 -26.31 -2.44 11.77
CA ASP A 343 -25.94 -1.18 12.41
C ASP A 343 -25.78 -0.05 11.40
N LEU A 344 -26.89 0.61 11.08
CA LEU A 344 -26.93 1.77 10.19
C LEU A 344 -26.97 3.10 10.93
N ASP A 345 -27.39 3.09 12.20
CA ASP A 345 -27.62 4.30 12.99
C ASP A 345 -26.40 4.79 13.73
N SER A 346 -25.44 3.90 14.05
CA SER A 346 -24.17 4.33 14.63
C SER A 346 -23.29 5.05 13.58
N THR A 347 -22.50 6.00 14.06
CA THR A 347 -21.46 6.64 13.24
C THR A 347 -20.16 5.82 13.18
N VAL A 348 -20.13 4.61 13.77
CA VAL A 348 -18.91 3.84 13.96
C VAL A 348 -18.47 3.16 12.66
N PHE A 349 -17.24 3.44 12.22
CA PHE A 349 -16.52 2.65 11.23
C PHE A 349 -15.39 1.91 11.95
N PRO A 350 -15.57 0.62 12.31
CA PRO A 350 -14.65 -0.08 13.20
C PRO A 350 -13.19 0.02 12.73
N GLY A 351 -12.32 0.44 13.65
CA GLY A 351 -10.89 0.59 13.39
C GLY A 351 -10.47 1.82 12.58
N SER A 352 -11.41 2.58 12.04
CA SER A 352 -11.12 3.78 11.26
C SER A 352 -11.20 5.03 12.13
N VAL A 353 -10.26 5.95 11.91
CA VAL A 353 -10.15 7.21 12.66
C VAL A 353 -9.94 8.33 11.65
N LYS A 354 -10.69 9.42 11.83
CA LYS A 354 -10.62 10.59 10.93
C LYS A 354 -9.21 11.18 10.94
N GLY A 355 -8.64 11.42 9.75
CA GLY A 355 -7.31 12.00 9.60
C GLY A 355 -6.14 11.05 9.82
N LYS A 356 -6.36 9.73 9.92
CA LYS A 356 -5.29 8.74 10.02
C LYS A 356 -5.09 8.00 8.69
N GLY A 357 -3.84 7.63 8.40
CA GLY A 357 -3.46 6.89 7.19
C GLY A 357 -3.63 5.38 7.25
N GLU A 358 -4.10 4.87 8.39
CA GLU A 358 -4.35 3.46 8.65
C GLU A 358 -5.76 3.21 9.19
N SER A 359 -6.28 2.01 8.93
CA SER A 359 -7.42 1.43 9.65
C SER A 359 -6.95 0.25 10.48
N ARG A 360 -7.29 0.22 11.77
CA ARG A 360 -7.03 -0.95 12.63
C ARG A 360 -7.98 -2.09 12.29
N CYS A 361 -7.47 -3.32 12.25
CA CYS A 361 -8.28 -4.52 12.11
C CYS A 361 -8.67 -5.00 13.51
N ARG A 362 -9.95 -4.90 13.88
CA ARG A 362 -10.50 -5.32 15.17
C ARG A 362 -11.64 -6.32 15.02
#